data_AF-A0AAE4LS27-F1
#
_entry.id   AF-A0AAE4LS27-F1
#
_cell.length_a   1.000
_cell.length_b   1.000
_cell.length_c   1.000
_cell.angle_alpha   90.00
_cell.angle_beta   90.00
_cell.angle_gamma   90.00
#
_symmetry.space_group_name_H-M   'P 1'
#
loop_
_entity.id
_entity.type
_entity.pdbx_description
1 polymer ?
#
loop_
_entity_poly.entity_id
_entity_poly.type
_entity_poly.pdbx_seq_one_letter_code
_entity_poly.pdbx_strand_id
1 'polypeptide(L)' 'MTQTFETIEYYTYGLIENYNGRNHSTDLVIYCQSVDELFYSYIRPQETETKTYIR' A
#
# COMPACT_ATOMS: atom_id res chain seq x y z
N MET A 1 16.03 -20.17 -2.53
CA MET A 1 14.84 -19.56 -3.16
C MET A 1 14.22 -18.62 -2.14
N THR A 2 13.89 -17.40 -2.55
CA THR A 2 13.18 -16.44 -1.71
C THR A 2 11.72 -16.85 -1.57
N GLN A 3 11.13 -16.66 -0.38
CA GLN A 3 9.69 -16.83 -0.21
C GLN A 3 8.96 -15.73 -0.99
N THR A 4 7.97 -16.13 -1.77
CA THR A 4 7.02 -15.23 -2.43
C THR A 4 5.75 -15.21 -1.62
N PHE A 5 5.19 -14.03 -1.40
CA PHE A 5 3.90 -13.85 -0.75
C PHE A 5 2.88 -13.46 -1.83
N GLU A 6 1.68 -14.01 -1.75
CA GLU A 6 0.58 -13.64 -2.63
C GLU A 6 -0.22 -12.47 -2.04
N THR A 7 -0.31 -12.40 -0.72
CA THR A 7 -1.11 -11.40 0.00
C THR A 7 -0.34 -10.79 1.16
N ILE A 8 -0.71 -9.56 1.52
CA ILE A 8 -0.22 -8.85 2.70
C ILE A 8 -1.41 -8.37 3.54
N GLU A 9 -1.29 -8.48 4.86
CA GLU A 9 -2.23 -7.92 5.82
C GLU A 9 -1.53 -6.82 6.63
N TYR A 10 -2.15 -5.64 6.74
CA TYR A 10 -1.56 -4.50 7.43
C TYR A 10 -2.63 -3.58 8.04
N TYR A 11 -2.34 -3.00 9.20
CA TYR A 11 -3.19 -2.00 9.86
C TYR A 11 -2.68 -0.59 9.53
N THR A 12 -3.40 0.16 8.68
CA THR A 12 -2.92 1.46 8.17
C THR A 12 -4.06 2.34 7.64
N TYR A 13 -3.73 3.48 7.04
CA TYR A 13 -4.67 4.32 6.28
C TYR A 13 -4.79 3.86 4.81
N GLY A 14 -5.94 3.32 4.44
CA GLY A 14 -6.33 3.07 3.05
C GLY A 14 -5.69 1.91 2.28
N LEU A 15 -6.44 1.37 1.32
CA LEU A 15 -5.98 0.40 0.32
C LEU A 15 -5.09 1.00 -0.78
N ILE A 16 -5.10 2.33 -0.93
CA ILE A 16 -4.37 3.03 -2.01
C ILE A 16 -3.04 3.59 -1.47
N GLU A 17 -2.08 3.79 -2.36
CA GLU A 17 -0.87 4.59 -2.12
C GLU A 17 -1.18 5.89 -1.38
N ASN A 18 -0.41 6.20 -0.33
CA ASN A 18 -0.50 7.44 0.42
C ASN A 18 0.86 7.88 0.96
N TYR A 19 0.98 9.19 1.17
CA TYR A 19 2.20 9.86 1.63
C TYR A 19 1.89 10.80 2.78
N ASN A 20 2.94 11.27 3.45
CA ASN A 20 2.79 12.29 4.49
C ASN A 20 2.13 13.55 3.91
N GLY A 21 1.02 14.00 4.50
CA GLY A 21 0.21 15.12 3.99
C GLY A 21 -0.77 14.74 2.85
N ARG A 22 -0.83 13.48 2.43
CA ARG A 22 -1.76 12.94 1.42
C ARG A 22 -2.33 11.60 1.87
N ASN A 23 -2.97 11.58 3.04
CA ASN A 23 -3.55 10.37 3.65
C ASN A 23 -4.93 10.60 4.31
N HIS A 24 -5.58 11.73 4.04
CA HIS A 24 -6.82 12.14 4.71
C HIS A 24 -8.10 11.55 4.10
N SER A 25 -8.00 10.81 2.99
CA SER A 25 -9.17 10.31 2.24
C SER A 25 -9.57 8.89 2.60
N THR A 26 -8.96 8.29 3.64
CA THR A 26 -9.13 6.88 3.98
C THR A 26 -9.15 6.66 5.49
N ASP A 27 -9.85 5.60 5.90
CA ASP A 27 -9.97 5.20 7.29
C ASP A 27 -8.81 4.32 7.75
N LEU A 28 -8.54 4.35 9.06
CA LEU A 28 -7.55 3.52 9.74
C LEU A 28 -8.17 2.17 10.12
N VAL A 29 -7.89 1.14 9.34
CA VAL A 29 -8.45 -0.22 9.52
C VAL A 29 -7.42 -1.29 9.12
N ILE A 30 -7.75 -2.55 9.35
CA ILE A 30 -6.96 -3.69 8.87
C ILE A 30 -7.34 -3.93 7.41
N TYR A 31 -6.33 -3.98 6.55
CA TYR A 31 -6.46 -4.25 5.12
C TYR A 31 -5.76 -5.56 4.78
N CYS A 32 -6.36 -6.34 3.89
CA CYS A 32 -5.74 -7.51 3.28
C CYS A 32 -5.77 -7.29 1.76
N GLN A 33 -4.60 -7.36 1.13
CA GLN A 33 -4.40 -6.99 -0.27
C GLN A 33 -3.46 -7.97 -0.96
N SER A 34 -3.68 -8.25 -2.25
CA SER A 34 -2.74 -9.04 -3.04
C SER A 34 -1.50 -8.22 -3.40
N VAL A 35 -0.34 -8.86 -3.54
CA VAL A 35 0.92 -8.16 -3.84
C VAL A 35 0.88 -7.47 -5.20
N ASP A 36 0.17 -8.03 -6.18
CA ASP A 36 -0.04 -7.44 -7.50
C ASP A 36 -0.91 -6.17 -7.49
N GLU A 37 -1.76 -5.99 -6.48
CA GLU A 37 -2.64 -4.82 -6.36
C GLU A 37 -1.94 -3.60 -5.73
N LEU A 38 -0.78 -3.80 -5.09
CA LEU A 38 -0.01 -2.70 -4.50
C LEU A 38 0.48 -1.76 -5.59
N PHE A 39 1.03 -2.31 -6.67
CA PHE A 39 1.75 -1.57 -7.70
C PHE A 39 0.85 -0.67 -8.53
N TYR A 40 1.14 0.63 -8.48
CA TYR A 40 0.55 1.60 -9.40
C TYR A 40 1.52 1.95 -10.53
N SER A 41 1.15 1.58 -11.76
CA SER A 41 2.00 1.74 -12.94
C SER A 41 1.95 3.17 -13.50
N TYR A 42 2.73 4.08 -12.90
CA TYR A 42 2.95 5.40 -13.48
C TYR A 42 3.64 5.31 -14.85
N ILE A 43 3.20 6.13 -15.82
CA ILE A 43 3.76 6.19 -17.19
C ILE A 43 5.29 6.43 -17.16
N ARG A 44 5.76 7.26 -16.22
CA ARG A 44 7.18 7.42 -15.91
C ARG A 44 7.44 6.69 -14.58
N PRO A 45 8.33 5.68 -14.54
CA PRO A 45 8.64 4.98 -13.30
C PRO A 45 9.16 5.93 -12.24
N GLN A 46 8.58 5.81 -11.04
CA GLN A 46 8.90 6.60 -9.87
C GLN A 46 8.58 5.77 -8.61
N GLU A 47 8.89 6.30 -7.43
CA GLU A 47 8.43 5.70 -6.17
C GLU A 47 6.89 5.63 -6.16
N THR A 48 6.35 4.50 -5.70
CA THR A 48 4.91 4.23 -5.56
C THR A 48 4.70 3.28 -4.37
N GLU A 49 3.45 2.94 -4.06
CA GLU A 49 3.04 1.91 -3.06
C GLU A 49 3.17 2.30 -1.60
N THR A 50 3.62 3.51 -1.30
CA THR A 50 3.86 3.93 0.09
C THR A 50 2.57 3.87 0.92
N LYS A 51 2.70 3.36 2.15
CA LYS A 51 1.64 3.26 3.16
C LYS A 51 2.12 3.93 4.43
N THR A 52 1.57 5.08 4.75
CA THR A 52 1.94 5.79 5.97
C THR A 52 1.25 5.19 7.18
N TYR A 53 1.95 5.14 8.33
CA TYR A 53 1.36 4.76 9.63
C TYR A 53 0.94 3.30 9.77
N ILE A 54 1.68 2.38 9.13
CA ILE A 54 1.57 0.93 9.40
C ILE A 54 1.97 0.63 10.86
N ARG A 55 1.27 -0.28 11.52
CA ARG A 55 1.59 -0.80 12.85
C ARG A 55 1.59 -2.32 12.90
#